data_AF-A0AAU7UPG5-F1
#
_entry.id   AF-A0AAU7UPG5-F1
#
_cell.length_a   1.000
_cell.length_b   1.000
_cell.length_c   1.000
_cell.angle_alpha   90.00
_cell.angle_beta   90.00
_cell.angle_gamma   90.00
#
_symmetry.space_group_name_H-M   'P 1'
#
loop_
_entity.id
_entity.type
_entity.pdbx_description
1 polymer ?
#
loop_
_entity_poly.entity_id
_entity_poly.type
_entity_poly.pdbx_seq_one_letter_code
_entity_poly.pdbx_strand_id
1 'polypeptide(L)'
;MPLWIVIGVAAAIFVLVIVLAATFNVFSAESAEETETVWEPLDHDFTPEDLDGLSFRPALRGYRMEDVDDAVRVLRTRILELEAARGQQ
;
A
#
# COMPACT_ATOMS: atom_id res chain seq x y z
N MET A 1 -44.63 21.75 -17.78
CA MET A 1 -43.80 21.96 -16.57
C MET A 1 -42.90 23.16 -16.84
N PRO A 2 -42.98 24.27 -16.08
CA PRO A 2 -42.12 25.42 -16.34
C PRO A 2 -40.65 25.03 -16.20
N LEU A 3 -39.81 25.42 -17.17
CA LEU A 3 -38.40 25.03 -17.30
C LEU A 3 -37.60 25.19 -15.99
N TRP A 4 -37.90 26.22 -15.22
CA TRP A 4 -37.28 26.51 -13.93
C TRP A 4 -37.47 25.40 -12.89
N ILE A 5 -38.62 24.72 -12.88
CA ILE A 5 -38.86 23.60 -11.97
C ILE A 5 -38.00 22.41 -12.39
N VAL A 6 -37.86 22.16 -13.69
CA VAL A 6 -37.02 21.07 -14.20
C VAL A 6 -35.56 21.30 -13.83
N ILE A 7 -35.06 22.53 -13.98
CA ILE A 7 -33.69 22.91 -13.61
C ILE A 7 -33.48 22.75 -12.09
N GLY A 8 -34.43 23.24 -11.28
CA GLY A 8 -34.36 23.12 -9.82
C GLY A 8 -34.36 21.67 -9.34
N VAL A 9 -35.23 20.82 -9.92
CA VAL A 9 -35.30 19.40 -9.59
C VAL A 9 -34.04 18.68 -10.04
N ALA A 10 -33.50 18.97 -11.23
CA ALA A 10 -32.25 18.39 -11.70
C ALA A 10 -31.07 18.74 -10.79
N ALA A 11 -30.96 20.00 -10.37
CA ALA A 11 -29.94 20.44 -9.42
C ALA A 11 -30.07 19.74 -8.06
N ALA A 12 -31.28 19.61 -7.53
CA ALA A 12 -31.53 18.93 -6.26
C ALA A 12 -31.15 17.44 -6.32
N ILE A 13 -31.49 16.75 -7.41
CA ILE A 13 -31.10 15.35 -7.62
C ILE A 13 -29.58 15.21 -7.73
N PHE A 14 -28.91 16.12 -8.45
CA PHE A 14 -27.45 16.08 -8.59
C PHE A 14 -26.75 16.24 -7.24
N VAL A 15 -27.17 17.22 -6.42
CA VAL A 15 -26.66 17.41 -5.07
C VAL A 15 -26.94 16.19 -4.19
N LEU A 16 -28.15 15.62 -4.27
CA LEU A 16 -28.52 14.42 -3.52
C LEU A 16 -27.60 13.24 -3.85
N VAL A 17 -27.30 13.02 -5.13
CA VAL A 17 -26.38 11.96 -5.59
C VAL A 17 -24.97 12.17 -5.03
N ILE A 18 -24.46 13.41 -5.04
CA ILE A 18 -23.14 13.73 -4.47
C ILE A 18 -23.11 13.48 -2.96
N VAL A 19 -24.15 13.90 -2.23
CA VAL A 19 -24.25 13.70 -0.78
C VAL A 19 -24.33 12.21 -0.43
N LEU A 20 -25.09 11.43 -1.20
CA LEU A 20 -25.15 9.97 -1.04
C LEU A 20 -23.79 9.33 -1.32
N ALA A 21 -23.12 9.70 -2.41
CA ALA A 21 -21.78 9.19 -2.73
C ALA A 21 -20.74 9.51 -1.65
N ALA A 22 -20.80 10.72 -1.08
CA ALA A 22 -19.96 11.12 0.05
C ALA A 22 -20.31 10.35 1.34
N THR A 23 -21.60 10.14 1.62
CA THR A 23 -22.08 9.42 2.81
C THR A 23 -21.73 7.93 2.77
N PHE A 24 -21.84 7.32 1.59
CA PHE A 24 -21.50 5.91 1.37
C PHE A 24 -20.00 5.66 1.18
N ASN A 25 -19.15 6.69 1.37
CA ASN A 25 -17.70 6.55 1.29
C ASN A 25 -17.23 5.96 -0.07
N VAL A 26 -18.02 6.12 -1.15
CA VAL A 26 -17.76 5.53 -2.47
C VAL A 26 -16.51 6.14 -3.11
N PHE A 27 -16.12 7.35 -2.70
CA PHE A 27 -14.84 7.97 -3.05
C PHE A 27 -13.65 7.46 -2.24
N SER A 28 -13.86 6.76 -1.13
CA SER A 28 -12.79 6.11 -0.37
C SER A 28 -12.65 4.63 -0.69
N ALA A 29 -13.62 3.99 -1.35
CA ALA A 29 -13.49 2.59 -1.75
C ALA A 29 -12.34 2.35 -2.75
N GLU A 30 -12.01 3.33 -3.61
CA GLU A 30 -10.88 3.21 -4.54
C GLU A 30 -9.51 3.49 -3.87
N SER A 31 -9.48 4.05 -2.67
CA SER A 31 -8.24 4.40 -1.95
C SER A 31 -8.06 3.70 -0.61
N ALA A 32 -9.03 2.88 -0.17
CA ALA A 32 -9.03 2.21 1.12
C ALA A 32 -8.74 0.70 1.04
N GLU A 33 -8.54 0.14 -0.15
CA GLU A 33 -8.04 -1.23 -0.31
C GLU A 33 -6.50 -1.32 -0.35
N GLU A 34 -5.79 -0.23 -0.05
CA GLU A 34 -4.41 -0.33 0.41
C GLU A 34 -4.47 -0.79 1.87
N THR A 35 -4.68 -2.11 2.02
CA THR A 35 -4.62 -2.83 3.29
C THR A 35 -3.48 -2.22 4.10
N GLU A 36 -3.82 -1.72 5.28
CA GLU A 36 -2.90 -1.31 6.33
C GLU A 36 -2.04 -2.53 6.70
N THR A 37 -1.07 -2.86 5.86
CA THR A 37 -0.05 -3.86 6.13
C THR A 37 0.79 -3.24 7.23
N VAL A 38 0.42 -3.56 8.47
CA VAL A 38 1.23 -3.27 9.64
C VAL A 38 2.63 -3.78 9.30
N TRP A 39 3.56 -2.85 9.14
CA TRP A 39 4.95 -3.20 8.86
C TRP A 39 5.45 -4.02 10.04
N GLU A 40 5.69 -5.30 9.81
CA GLU A 40 6.21 -6.21 10.82
C GLU A 40 7.74 -6.21 10.69
N PRO A 41 8.48 -5.74 11.71
CA PRO A 41 9.94 -5.80 11.69
C PRO A 41 10.40 -7.25 11.63
N LEU A 42 11.49 -7.51 10.90
CA LEU A 42 12.18 -8.80 10.90
C LEU A 42 12.62 -9.16 12.32
N ASP A 43 12.46 -10.43 12.69
CA ASP A 43 12.93 -10.96 13.97
C ASP A 43 14.47 -10.94 14.02
N HIS A 44 15.04 -11.00 15.23
CA HIS A 44 16.49 -10.98 15.42
C HIS A 44 17.21 -12.20 14.83
N ASP A 45 16.48 -13.32 14.69
CA ASP A 45 16.97 -14.58 14.14
C ASP A 45 16.41 -14.87 12.72
N PHE A 46 16.08 -13.82 11.96
CA PHE A 46 15.52 -13.95 10.62
C PHE A 46 16.44 -14.77 9.68
N THR A 47 15.81 -15.53 8.78
CA THR A 47 16.52 -16.34 7.78
C THR A 47 16.55 -15.64 6.41
N PRO A 48 17.40 -16.10 5.47
CA PRO A 48 17.46 -15.54 4.11
C PRO A 48 16.15 -15.66 3.34
N GLU A 49 15.28 -16.61 3.70
CA GLU A 49 13.96 -16.80 3.12
C GLU A 49 12.94 -15.77 3.62
N ASP A 50 13.09 -15.29 4.86
CA ASP A 50 12.21 -14.26 5.43
C ASP A 50 12.34 -12.91 4.70
N LEU A 51 13.50 -12.67 4.06
CA LEU A 51 13.73 -11.49 3.22
C LEU A 51 12.86 -11.49 1.94
N ASP A 52 12.42 -12.65 1.45
CA ASP A 52 11.57 -12.73 0.25
C ASP A 52 10.13 -12.30 0.53
N GLY A 53 9.68 -12.39 1.78
CA GLY A 53 8.36 -11.95 2.23
C GLY A 53 8.31 -10.47 2.65
N LEU A 54 9.45 -9.77 2.61
CA LEU A 54 9.55 -8.41 3.13
C LEU A 54 8.81 -7.41 2.24
N SER A 55 7.83 -6.72 2.82
CA SER A 55 7.07 -5.68 2.13
C SER A 55 7.31 -4.32 2.76
N PHE A 56 7.60 -3.33 1.92
CA PHE A 56 7.78 -1.93 2.33
C PHE A 56 6.55 -1.11 1.97
N ARG A 57 6.06 -0.31 2.92
CA ARG A 57 4.94 0.60 2.67
C ARG A 57 5.38 1.75 1.77
N PRO A 58 4.60 2.10 0.73
CA PRO A 58 4.86 3.27 -0.07
C PRO A 58 4.71 4.53 0.79
N ALA A 59 5.60 5.50 0.60
CA ALA A 59 5.59 6.77 1.32
C ALA A 59 5.62 7.94 0.34
N LEU A 60 5.00 9.06 0.72
CA LEU A 60 5.00 10.31 -0.08
C LEU A 60 6.42 10.79 -0.44
N ARG A 61 7.41 10.38 0.36
CA ARG A 61 8.84 10.55 0.12
C ARG A 61 9.57 9.32 0.67
N GLY A 62 10.27 8.61 -0.19
CA GLY A 62 11.00 7.39 0.17
C GLY A 62 12.13 7.09 -0.82
N TYR A 63 12.81 5.97 -0.58
CA TYR A 63 13.77 5.41 -1.52
C TYR A 63 13.05 4.82 -2.74
N ARG A 64 13.75 4.73 -3.87
CA ARG A 64 13.22 4.03 -5.05
C ARG A 64 13.12 2.55 -4.73
N MET A 65 12.08 1.91 -5.28
CA MET A 65 11.88 0.47 -5.14
C MET A 65 13.06 -0.31 -5.74
N GLU A 66 13.57 0.12 -6.91
CA GLU A 66 14.75 -0.51 -7.51
C GLU A 66 16.00 -0.47 -6.61
N ASP A 67 16.24 0.64 -5.92
CA ASP A 67 17.41 0.82 -5.06
C ASP A 67 17.30 -0.07 -3.81
N VAL A 68 16.08 -0.20 -3.27
CA VAL A 68 15.80 -1.04 -2.10
C VAL A 68 15.91 -2.52 -2.46
N ASP A 69 15.33 -2.95 -3.58
CA ASP A 69 15.37 -4.33 -4.04
C ASP A 69 16.82 -4.79 -4.31
N ASP A 70 17.62 -3.91 -4.93
CA ASP A 70 19.04 -4.17 -5.17
C ASP A 70 19.84 -4.29 -3.86
N ALA A 71 19.56 -3.42 -2.88
CA ALA A 71 20.20 -3.50 -1.57
C ALA A 71 19.83 -4.80 -0.83
N VAL A 72 18.53 -5.15 -0.78
CA VAL A 72 18.04 -6.38 -0.12
C VAL A 72 18.66 -7.62 -0.76
N ARG A 73 18.78 -7.66 -2.09
CA ARG A 73 19.42 -8.75 -2.83
C ARG A 73 20.90 -8.93 -2.47
N VAL A 74 21.65 -7.83 -2.33
CA VAL A 74 23.05 -7.88 -1.88
C VAL A 74 23.16 -8.37 -0.44
N LEU A 75 22.28 -7.90 0.45
CA LEU A 75 22.24 -8.35 1.85
C LEU A 75 21.94 -9.85 1.94
N ARG A 76 20.94 -10.34 1.21
CA ARG A 76 20.60 -11.78 1.16
C ARG A 76 21.80 -12.64 0.77
N THR A 77 22.50 -12.24 -0.29
CA THR A 77 23.69 -12.94 -0.77
C THR A 77 24.74 -13.03 0.34
N ARG A 78 24.96 -11.92 1.05
CA ARG A 78 25.95 -11.86 2.12
C ARG A 78 25.57 -12.73 3.33
N ILE A 79 24.28 -12.78 3.69
CA ILE A 79 23.81 -13.62 4.80
C ILE A 79 24.00 -15.10 4.46
N LEU A 80 23.64 -15.52 3.24
CA LEU A 80 23.87 -16.90 2.78
C LEU A 80 25.34 -17.31 2.86
N GLU A 81 26.26 -16.42 2.47
CA GLU A 81 27.70 -16.66 2.61
C GLU A 81 28.12 -16.85 4.07
N LEU A 82 27.57 -16.03 4.98
CA LEU A 82 27.90 -16.09 6.42
C LEU A 82 27.33 -17.35 7.08
N GLU A 83 26.13 -17.77 6.71
CA GLU A 83 25.52 -19.00 7.20
C GLU A 83 26.26 -20.24 6.71
N ALA A 84 26.65 -20.26 5.44
CA ALA A 84 27.47 -21.33 4.88
C ALA A 84 28.83 -21.45 5.59
N ALA A 85 29.44 -20.31 5.95
CA ALA A 85 30.68 -20.29 6.72
C ALA A 85 30.48 -20.74 8.17
N ARG A 86 29.35 -20.41 8.80
CA ARG A 86 29.01 -20.83 10.18
C ARG A 86 28.75 -22.33 10.26
N GLY A 87 28.11 -22.93 9.25
CA GLY A 87 27.85 -24.38 9.20
C GLY A 87 29.08 -25.26 8.98
N GLN A 88 30.25 -24.67 8.68
CA GLN A 88 31.52 -25.39 8.51
C GLN A 88 32.40 -25.42 9.77
N GLN A 89 32.00 -24.72 10.84
CA GLN A 89 32.64 -24.74 12.16
C GLN A 89 31.99 -25.78 13.07
#